data_AF-A0A225AUI7-F1
#
_entry.id   AF-A0A225AUI7-F1
#
_cell.length_a   1.000
_cell.length_b   1.000
_cell.length_c   1.000
_cell.angle_alpha   90.00
_cell.angle_beta   90.00
_cell.angle_gamma   90.00
#
_symmetry.space_group_name_H-M   'P 1'
#
loop_
_entity.id
_entity.type
_entity.pdbx_description
1 polymer ?
#
loop_
_entity_poly.entity_id
_entity_poly.type
_entity_poly.pdbx_seq_one_letter_code
_entity_poly.pdbx_strand_id
1 'polypeptide(L)'
;MAELAIRPYDNTSDLAAVSALWQQAVPKYPISPQHLEELLVLRWGSHFVALIPNTDDSPASPRIIGFVATYTDVPGVSGLGSGSPAYLPVIIIHPGFQGKGHGTKLLQHAKDHLGKSFETIKVTSSIPRFWSGVPTDLSLKDQEFFAKRGFKETSRVKDFYQPLATFKSPQHILDRAASNGITFAPLTASGAEECLAAQELNFPRWAPGYQALHRGNHHEEIMVAFDRDGRQVGWTFILSPGKTRLWDGFAFVPVVGGEDGVSGNGRTAMISAVGVSKDVRGMGAGLGMVCAAMEEFKKRGGIDGVFVDQVVLDNFYEKVGETQPKMLSNKTMSLVPGLVKQGPFMRAFLAASAIARRQVGASRGLTTSSRRYASLQHNSKQTLSVLEQQRLRRPVAPHLTIYKWRYQSLTSILQRFSGIFLSGGLYLFAAGYLLAPLLVPQTAIAHLFDINTIAAFVGAWPVWAKVSAKFTLVWPFTFHAFNGVKQLVFDAGRGLTSRPGIVKASRAVAAVSFVSALALAFI
;
A
#
# COMPACT_ATOMS: atom_id res chain seq x y z
N MET A 1 36.80 -8.53 -6.84
CA MET A 1 35.50 -9.06 -6.37
C MET A 1 35.08 -10.13 -7.35
N ALA A 2 34.75 -11.34 -6.88
CA ALA A 2 34.23 -12.38 -7.75
C ALA A 2 32.98 -11.88 -8.51
N GLU A 3 32.87 -12.21 -9.80
CA GLU A 3 31.75 -11.77 -10.62
C GLU A 3 30.47 -12.47 -10.17
N LEU A 4 29.40 -11.68 -9.95
CA LEU A 4 28.10 -12.20 -9.55
C LEU A 4 27.35 -12.68 -10.78
N ALA A 5 27.13 -13.98 -10.91
CA ALA A 5 26.25 -14.55 -11.92
C ALA A 5 24.80 -14.54 -11.42
N ILE A 6 23.84 -14.26 -12.30
CA ILE A 6 22.40 -14.35 -12.00
C ILE A 6 21.76 -15.21 -13.08
N ARG A 7 20.99 -16.23 -12.67
CA ARG A 7 20.24 -17.10 -13.58
C ARG A 7 18.84 -17.40 -13.04
N PRO A 8 17.93 -17.89 -13.88
CA PRO A 8 16.65 -18.42 -13.41
C PRO A 8 16.86 -19.50 -12.34
N TYR A 9 15.98 -19.47 -11.33
CA TYR A 9 15.84 -20.52 -10.34
C TYR A 9 15.31 -21.80 -10.99
N ASP A 10 15.93 -22.92 -10.66
CA ASP A 10 15.48 -24.25 -11.03
C ASP A 10 15.14 -25.04 -9.76
N ASN A 11 13.87 -25.45 -9.62
CA ASN A 11 13.40 -26.05 -8.38
C ASN A 11 14.13 -27.34 -8.01
N THR A 12 14.42 -28.18 -9.01
CA THR A 12 15.07 -29.49 -8.79
C THR A 12 16.50 -29.33 -8.28
N SER A 13 17.26 -28.35 -8.79
CA SER A 13 18.67 -28.16 -8.44
C SER A 13 18.92 -27.12 -7.34
N ASP A 14 18.04 -26.14 -7.14
CA ASP A 14 18.29 -24.99 -6.27
C ASP A 14 17.53 -25.02 -4.93
N LEU A 15 16.44 -25.77 -4.81
CA LEU A 15 15.53 -25.71 -3.64
C LEU A 15 16.27 -25.90 -2.31
N ALA A 16 17.14 -26.91 -2.21
CA ALA A 16 17.90 -27.19 -1.00
C ALA A 16 18.80 -26.01 -0.60
N ALA A 17 19.50 -25.41 -1.58
CA ALA A 17 20.39 -24.28 -1.35
C ALA A 17 19.61 -22.99 -1.00
N VAL A 18 18.47 -22.74 -1.66
CA VAL A 18 17.59 -21.60 -1.38
C VAL A 18 16.95 -21.74 0.01
N SER A 19 16.54 -22.94 0.40
CA SER A 19 16.00 -23.22 1.74
C SER A 19 17.06 -23.00 2.84
N ALA A 20 18.28 -23.49 2.63
CA ALA A 20 19.40 -23.23 3.55
C ALA A 20 19.74 -21.72 3.63
N LEU A 21 19.75 -21.03 2.49
CA LEU A 21 19.94 -19.58 2.42
C LEU A 21 18.87 -18.83 3.20
N TRP A 22 17.61 -19.26 3.10
CA TRP A 22 16.49 -18.67 3.83
C TRP A 22 16.71 -18.74 5.34
N GLN A 23 17.02 -19.93 5.86
CA GLN A 23 17.29 -20.14 7.29
C GLN A 23 18.43 -19.25 7.81
N GLN A 24 19.47 -19.03 6.99
CA GLN A 24 20.60 -18.18 7.36
C GLN A 24 20.30 -16.69 7.27
N ALA A 25 19.53 -16.26 6.27
CA ALA A 25 19.29 -14.84 6.00
C ALA A 25 18.12 -14.26 6.81
N VAL A 26 17.08 -15.05 7.07
CA VAL A 26 15.84 -14.62 7.73
C VAL A 26 15.36 -15.65 8.76
N PRO A 27 16.18 -16.02 9.76
CA PRO A 27 15.87 -17.08 10.73
C PRO A 27 14.59 -16.82 11.55
N LYS A 28 14.16 -15.57 11.66
CA LYS A 28 12.91 -15.18 12.35
C LYS A 28 11.64 -15.61 11.60
N TYR A 29 11.73 -15.95 10.33
CA TYR A 29 10.57 -16.33 9.51
C TYR A 29 10.77 -17.74 8.98
N PRO A 30 10.66 -18.78 9.81
CA PRO A 30 10.91 -20.14 9.38
C PRO A 30 9.89 -20.56 8.31
N ILE A 31 10.35 -21.38 7.37
CA ILE A 31 9.51 -22.07 6.39
C ILE A 31 10.13 -23.44 6.15
N SER A 32 9.29 -24.49 6.08
CA SER A 32 9.79 -25.82 5.74
C SER A 32 10.22 -25.86 4.27
N PRO A 33 11.21 -26.68 3.89
CA PRO A 33 11.58 -26.86 2.49
C PRO A 33 10.39 -27.26 1.61
N GLN A 34 9.50 -28.13 2.10
CA GLN A 34 8.31 -28.56 1.36
C GLN A 34 7.34 -27.40 1.11
N HIS A 35 7.04 -26.61 2.14
CA HIS A 35 6.14 -25.46 1.99
C HIS A 35 6.75 -24.39 1.08
N LEU A 36 8.06 -24.15 1.20
CA LEU A 36 8.76 -23.23 0.31
C LEU A 36 8.69 -23.68 -1.15
N GLU A 37 8.87 -24.97 -1.43
CA GLU A 37 8.71 -25.55 -2.77
C GLU A 37 7.32 -25.26 -3.33
N GLU A 38 6.25 -25.58 -2.58
CA GLU A 38 4.86 -25.37 -3.00
C GLU A 38 4.57 -23.91 -3.40
N LEU A 39 5.14 -22.95 -2.68
CA LEU A 39 5.00 -21.52 -3.00
C LEU A 39 5.82 -21.10 -4.23
N LEU A 40 6.96 -21.75 -4.51
CA LEU A 40 7.87 -21.38 -5.60
C LEU A 40 7.55 -22.06 -6.94
N VAL A 41 6.87 -23.22 -6.95
CA VAL A 41 6.53 -23.94 -8.20
C VAL A 41 5.29 -23.41 -8.92
N LEU A 42 4.67 -22.34 -8.40
CA LEU A 42 3.47 -21.76 -8.97
C LEU A 42 3.76 -21.18 -10.37
N ARG A 43 2.92 -21.54 -11.35
CA ARG A 43 3.10 -21.21 -12.78
C ARG A 43 3.18 -19.72 -13.14
N TRP A 44 2.81 -18.83 -12.23
CA TRP A 44 2.90 -17.37 -12.41
C TRP A 44 4.13 -16.77 -11.71
N GLY A 45 5.02 -17.61 -11.16
CA GLY A 45 6.31 -17.26 -10.59
C GLY A 45 7.44 -17.24 -11.63
N SER A 46 8.40 -16.35 -11.43
CA SER A 46 9.65 -16.30 -12.21
C SER A 46 10.78 -15.87 -11.29
N HIS A 47 11.50 -16.83 -10.73
CA HIS A 47 12.45 -16.59 -9.64
C HIS A 47 13.89 -16.62 -10.16
N PHE A 48 14.80 -15.99 -9.42
CA PHE A 48 16.21 -15.91 -9.81
C PHE A 48 17.13 -16.15 -8.63
N VAL A 49 18.25 -16.80 -8.89
CA VAL A 49 19.33 -17.02 -7.93
C VAL A 49 20.57 -16.24 -8.33
N ALA A 50 21.31 -15.76 -7.33
CA ALA A 50 22.59 -15.09 -7.51
C ALA A 50 23.71 -15.99 -6.99
N LEU A 51 24.73 -16.21 -7.83
CA LEU A 51 25.80 -17.16 -7.59
C LEU A 51 27.16 -16.49 -7.68
N ILE A 52 28.11 -17.05 -6.93
CA ILE A 52 29.53 -16.74 -7.07
C ILE A 52 30.32 -18.02 -7.36
N PRO A 53 31.44 -17.92 -8.07
CA PRO A 53 32.41 -19.02 -8.16
C PRO A 53 32.81 -19.51 -6.77
N ASN A 54 33.02 -20.81 -6.64
CA ASN A 54 33.59 -21.34 -5.41
C ASN A 54 35.05 -20.89 -5.32
N THR A 55 35.50 -20.48 -4.13
CA THR A 55 36.86 -19.96 -3.92
C THR A 55 37.89 -21.03 -3.64
N ASP A 56 37.43 -22.23 -3.30
CA ASP A 56 38.29 -23.40 -3.12
C ASP A 56 38.32 -24.15 -4.47
N ASP A 57 39.50 -24.60 -4.91
CA ASP A 57 39.78 -25.33 -6.17
C ASP A 57 39.03 -26.68 -6.32
N SER A 58 37.93 -26.87 -5.61
CA SER A 58 37.02 -28.00 -5.75
C SER A 58 36.06 -27.77 -6.92
N PRO A 59 35.82 -28.78 -7.78
CA PRO A 59 34.88 -28.72 -8.91
C PRO A 59 33.39 -28.60 -8.49
N ALA A 60 33.11 -28.24 -7.24
CA ALA A 60 31.76 -28.07 -6.74
C ALA A 60 31.06 -26.88 -7.43
N SER A 61 29.80 -27.10 -7.81
CA SER A 61 28.91 -26.13 -8.44
C SER A 61 28.97 -24.74 -7.81
N PRO A 62 28.81 -23.65 -8.60
CA PRO A 62 28.85 -22.29 -8.08
C PRO A 62 27.88 -22.09 -6.91
N ARG A 63 28.34 -21.38 -5.87
CA ARG A 63 27.59 -21.22 -4.61
C ARG A 63 26.48 -20.20 -4.79
N ILE A 64 25.24 -20.59 -4.48
CA ILE A 64 24.11 -19.66 -4.37
C ILE A 64 24.30 -18.80 -3.12
N ILE A 65 24.30 -17.48 -3.30
CA ILE A 65 24.44 -16.48 -2.22
C ILE A 65 23.27 -15.51 -2.17
N GLY A 66 22.32 -15.60 -3.10
CA GLY A 66 21.17 -14.73 -3.16
C GLY A 66 19.99 -15.36 -3.89
N PHE A 67 18.79 -14.94 -3.51
CA PHE A 67 17.54 -15.41 -4.10
C PHE A 67 16.54 -14.26 -4.16
N VAL A 68 15.78 -14.18 -5.25
CA VAL A 68 14.65 -13.26 -5.41
C VAL A 68 13.46 -14.00 -5.99
N ALA A 69 12.32 -13.91 -5.31
CA ALA A 69 11.06 -14.42 -5.83
C ALA A 69 10.31 -13.28 -6.52
N THR A 70 9.87 -13.51 -7.76
CA THR A 70 8.89 -12.64 -8.43
C THR A 70 7.65 -13.42 -8.83
N TYR A 71 6.51 -12.74 -8.84
CA TYR A 71 5.23 -13.27 -9.29
C TYR A 71 4.51 -12.26 -10.18
N THR A 72 3.61 -12.76 -11.01
CA THR A 72 2.66 -11.96 -11.78
C THR A 72 1.24 -12.25 -11.28
N ASP A 73 0.29 -11.38 -11.59
CA ASP A 73 -1.12 -11.68 -11.34
C ASP A 73 -1.52 -12.96 -12.10
N VAL A 74 -2.36 -13.79 -11.47
CA VAL A 74 -2.81 -15.06 -12.06
C VAL A 74 -3.61 -14.77 -13.35
N PRO A 75 -3.16 -15.25 -14.53
CA PRO A 75 -3.86 -15.00 -15.79
C PRO A 75 -5.30 -15.53 -15.74
N GLY A 76 -6.27 -14.68 -16.09
CA GLY A 76 -7.70 -15.04 -16.14
C GLY A 76 -8.44 -15.03 -14.80
N VAL A 77 -7.77 -14.63 -13.72
CA VAL A 77 -8.34 -14.67 -12.37
C VAL A 77 -8.55 -13.26 -11.82
N SER A 78 -7.64 -12.31 -12.04
CA SER A 78 -7.78 -10.96 -11.48
C SER A 78 -8.79 -10.04 -12.19
N GLY A 79 -9.40 -10.45 -13.32
CA GLY A 79 -10.33 -9.59 -14.09
C GLY A 79 -9.73 -8.25 -14.56
N LEU A 80 -8.41 -8.07 -14.40
CA LEU A 80 -7.71 -6.84 -14.71
C LEU A 80 -7.14 -6.96 -16.13
N GLY A 81 -7.60 -6.07 -17.01
CA GLY A 81 -6.96 -5.83 -18.30
C GLY A 81 -5.53 -5.30 -18.13
N SER A 82 -4.92 -4.87 -19.24
CA SER A 82 -3.59 -4.24 -19.26
C SER A 82 -3.41 -3.23 -18.10
N GLY A 83 -2.44 -3.46 -17.21
CA GLY A 83 -2.14 -2.59 -16.07
C GLY A 83 -1.98 -3.27 -14.70
N SER A 84 -2.13 -4.59 -14.60
CA SER A 84 -1.81 -5.35 -13.37
C SER A 84 -0.34 -5.20 -12.97
N PRO A 85 -0.02 -5.06 -11.67
CA PRO A 85 1.37 -4.98 -11.24
C PRO A 85 2.06 -6.36 -11.26
N ALA A 86 3.38 -6.34 -11.39
CA ALA A 86 4.21 -7.47 -10.98
C ALA A 86 4.55 -7.38 -9.48
N TYR A 87 4.95 -8.50 -8.90
CA TYR A 87 5.16 -8.69 -7.48
C TYR A 87 6.58 -9.18 -7.20
N LEU A 88 7.19 -8.64 -6.15
CA LEU A 88 8.50 -9.03 -5.65
C LEU A 88 8.40 -9.19 -4.12
N PRO A 89 7.89 -10.33 -3.63
CA PRO A 89 7.68 -10.54 -2.20
C PRO A 89 8.96 -10.89 -1.44
N VAL A 90 9.99 -11.42 -2.10
CA VAL A 90 11.21 -11.92 -1.43
C VAL A 90 12.45 -11.44 -2.17
N ILE A 91 13.40 -10.88 -1.42
CA ILE A 91 14.80 -10.80 -1.84
C ILE A 91 15.69 -11.05 -0.62
N ILE A 92 16.56 -12.04 -0.70
CA ILE A 92 17.48 -12.42 0.38
C ILE A 92 18.90 -12.57 -0.17
N ILE A 93 19.88 -12.17 0.63
CA ILE A 93 21.31 -12.34 0.36
C ILE A 93 21.94 -12.95 1.60
N HIS A 94 22.81 -13.94 1.40
CA HIS A 94 23.54 -14.62 2.46
C HIS A 94 24.28 -13.59 3.34
N PRO A 95 24.20 -13.64 4.68
CA PRO A 95 24.75 -12.62 5.58
C PRO A 95 26.21 -12.22 5.28
N GLY A 96 27.10 -13.20 5.08
CA GLY A 96 28.52 -12.96 4.72
C GLY A 96 28.78 -12.28 3.36
N PHE A 97 27.75 -12.13 2.53
CA PHE A 97 27.80 -11.48 1.21
C PHE A 97 26.95 -10.21 1.13
N GLN A 98 26.32 -9.78 2.23
CA GLN A 98 25.58 -8.52 2.29
C GLN A 98 26.52 -7.30 2.27
N GLY A 99 25.98 -6.11 1.97
CA GLY A 99 26.75 -4.86 1.96
C GLY A 99 27.71 -4.69 0.76
N LYS A 100 27.88 -5.71 -0.09
CA LYS A 100 28.80 -5.73 -1.24
C LYS A 100 28.11 -5.42 -2.58
N GLY A 101 26.88 -4.88 -2.55
CA GLY A 101 26.12 -4.54 -3.76
C GLY A 101 25.35 -5.70 -4.43
N HIS A 102 25.52 -6.95 -4.01
CA HIS A 102 24.86 -8.12 -4.61
C HIS A 102 23.32 -8.01 -4.65
N GLY A 103 22.69 -7.59 -3.55
CA GLY A 103 21.23 -7.37 -3.51
C GLY A 103 20.76 -6.31 -4.51
N THR A 104 21.58 -5.28 -4.79
CA THR A 104 21.25 -4.26 -5.79
C THR A 104 21.26 -4.85 -7.19
N LYS A 105 22.28 -5.64 -7.52
CA LYS A 105 22.39 -6.31 -8.82
C LYS A 105 21.24 -7.29 -9.03
N LEU A 106 20.91 -8.09 -8.00
CA LEU A 106 19.80 -9.04 -8.05
C LEU A 106 18.44 -8.34 -8.20
N LEU A 107 18.19 -7.28 -7.42
CA LEU A 107 16.98 -6.46 -7.57
C LEU A 107 16.89 -5.81 -8.95
N GLN A 108 18.01 -5.32 -9.49
CA GLN A 108 18.02 -4.71 -10.82
C GLN A 108 17.68 -5.73 -11.91
N HIS A 109 18.25 -6.95 -11.84
CA HIS A 109 17.89 -8.04 -12.75
C HIS A 109 16.39 -8.36 -12.70
N ALA A 110 15.82 -8.47 -11.50
CA ALA A 110 14.38 -8.70 -11.33
C ALA A 110 13.54 -7.55 -11.91
N LYS A 111 13.95 -6.29 -11.69
CA LYS A 111 13.28 -5.12 -12.27
C LYS A 111 13.34 -5.11 -13.79
N ASP A 112 14.47 -5.45 -14.38
CA ASP A 112 14.66 -5.48 -15.84
C ASP A 112 13.84 -6.62 -16.47
N HIS A 113 13.71 -7.75 -15.78
CA HIS A 113 12.84 -8.85 -16.21
C HIS A 113 11.36 -8.42 -16.19
N LEU A 114 10.88 -7.90 -15.05
CA LEU A 114 9.48 -7.52 -14.87
C LEU A 114 9.09 -6.28 -15.69
N GLY A 115 9.98 -5.30 -15.80
CA GLY A 115 9.76 -4.03 -16.51
C GLY A 115 9.57 -4.18 -18.02
N LYS A 116 9.85 -5.36 -18.60
CA LYS A 116 9.53 -5.68 -20.00
C LYS A 116 8.03 -5.76 -20.27
N SER A 117 7.26 -6.17 -19.26
CA SER A 117 5.84 -6.50 -19.41
C SER A 117 4.92 -5.77 -18.42
N PHE A 118 5.48 -5.14 -17.39
CA PHE A 118 4.70 -4.55 -16.29
C PHE A 118 5.11 -3.10 -15.99
N GLU A 119 4.10 -2.21 -15.96
CA GLU A 119 4.27 -0.79 -15.64
C GLU A 119 4.45 -0.51 -14.15
N THR A 120 4.15 -1.47 -13.28
CA THR A 120 4.25 -1.30 -11.82
C THR A 120 4.80 -2.57 -11.19
N ILE A 121 5.75 -2.42 -10.26
CA ILE A 121 6.30 -3.50 -9.44
C ILE A 121 5.97 -3.20 -7.98
N LYS A 122 5.39 -4.16 -7.26
CA LYS A 122 5.06 -4.05 -5.84
C LYS A 122 5.92 -4.97 -4.98
N VAL A 123 6.38 -4.47 -3.85
CA VAL A 123 7.11 -5.25 -2.83
C VAL A 123 6.09 -5.90 -1.90
N THR A 124 5.46 -6.94 -2.41
CA THR A 124 4.50 -7.86 -1.80
C THR A 124 4.07 -8.84 -2.90
N SER A 125 3.08 -9.70 -2.66
CA SER A 125 2.44 -10.58 -3.65
C SER A 125 0.96 -10.74 -3.28
N SER A 126 0.12 -11.33 -4.15
CA SER A 126 -1.25 -11.70 -3.80
C SER A 126 -1.30 -13.08 -3.13
N ILE A 127 -1.24 -14.13 -3.94
CA ILE A 127 -0.98 -15.52 -3.55
C ILE A 127 0.11 -16.04 -4.50
N PRO A 128 1.20 -16.63 -3.99
CA PRO A 128 1.47 -16.93 -2.59
C PRO A 128 1.76 -15.66 -1.79
N ARG A 129 1.54 -15.67 -0.48
CA ARG A 129 1.74 -14.55 0.43
C ARG A 129 2.88 -14.85 1.39
N PHE A 130 4.03 -14.20 1.18
CA PHE A 130 5.10 -14.17 2.19
C PHE A 130 4.84 -13.02 3.16
N TRP A 131 5.08 -11.78 2.72
CA TRP A 131 4.77 -10.58 3.49
C TRP A 131 3.82 -9.66 2.73
N SER A 132 3.00 -8.94 3.49
CA SER A 132 2.11 -7.89 2.97
C SER A 132 2.85 -6.58 2.62
N GLY A 133 4.15 -6.54 2.87
CA GLY A 133 5.06 -5.43 2.59
C GLY A 133 6.45 -5.73 3.14
N VAL A 134 7.30 -4.70 3.25
CA VAL A 134 8.59 -4.81 3.95
C VAL A 134 8.34 -4.84 5.46
N PRO A 135 8.78 -5.87 6.19
CA PRO A 135 8.57 -5.96 7.64
C PRO A 135 9.31 -4.86 8.41
N THR A 136 8.68 -4.34 9.46
CA THR A 136 9.20 -3.20 10.24
C THR A 136 10.09 -3.59 11.41
N ASP A 137 10.18 -4.86 11.72
CA ASP A 137 11.08 -5.48 12.69
C ASP A 137 12.45 -5.87 12.11
N LEU A 138 12.63 -5.70 10.79
CA LEU A 138 13.94 -5.72 10.14
C LEU A 138 14.78 -4.49 10.52
N SER A 139 16.09 -4.56 10.28
CA SER A 139 16.98 -3.42 10.49
C SER A 139 16.56 -2.21 9.65
N LEU A 140 16.83 -0.98 10.12
CA LEU A 140 16.53 0.24 9.35
C LEU A 140 17.18 0.22 7.96
N LYS A 141 18.41 -0.33 7.88
CA LYS A 141 19.14 -0.51 6.62
C LYS A 141 18.34 -1.34 5.60
N ASP A 142 17.71 -2.42 6.06
CA ASP A 142 16.95 -3.33 5.20
C ASP A 142 15.59 -2.73 4.85
N GLN A 143 14.94 -2.03 5.78
CA GLN A 143 13.71 -1.30 5.50
C GLN A 143 13.89 -0.21 4.43
N GLU A 144 15.03 0.48 4.43
CA GLU A 144 15.35 1.53 3.47
C GLU A 144 15.88 1.01 2.13
N PHE A 145 16.15 -0.30 2.01
CA PHE A 145 16.78 -0.90 0.83
C PHE A 145 16.01 -0.57 -0.46
N PHE A 146 14.70 -0.76 -0.44
CA PHE A 146 13.82 -0.48 -1.58
C PHE A 146 13.62 1.02 -1.80
N ALA A 147 13.49 1.82 -0.73
CA ALA A 147 13.33 3.27 -0.82
C ALA A 147 14.52 3.93 -1.54
N LYS A 148 15.74 3.53 -1.16
CA LYS A 148 17.00 3.97 -1.80
C LYS A 148 17.14 3.53 -3.26
N ARG A 149 16.23 2.67 -3.76
CA ARG A 149 16.21 2.12 -5.13
C ARG A 149 14.95 2.50 -5.90
N GLY A 150 14.26 3.56 -5.45
CA GLY A 150 13.18 4.22 -6.18
C GLY A 150 11.77 3.74 -5.85
N PHE A 151 11.61 2.74 -4.98
CA PHE A 151 10.29 2.32 -4.52
C PHE A 151 9.72 3.34 -3.54
N LYS A 152 8.43 3.61 -3.62
CA LYS A 152 7.71 4.51 -2.72
C LYS A 152 6.79 3.72 -1.81
N GLU A 153 6.73 4.09 -0.53
CA GLU A 153 5.74 3.56 0.40
C GLU A 153 4.33 3.96 -0.07
N THR A 154 3.45 2.98 -0.21
CA THR A 154 2.06 3.18 -0.68
C THR A 154 1.04 2.94 0.41
N SER A 155 1.32 2.03 1.34
CA SER A 155 0.46 1.75 2.50
C SER A 155 1.24 1.15 3.66
N ARG A 156 0.70 1.33 4.86
CA ARG A 156 1.09 0.57 6.05
C ARG A 156 0.00 -0.45 6.33
N VAL A 157 0.43 -1.68 6.58
CA VAL A 157 -0.45 -2.80 6.83
C VAL A 157 0.03 -3.53 8.08
N LYS A 158 -0.90 -4.16 8.80
CA LYS A 158 -0.60 -4.94 9.98
C LYS A 158 -1.13 -6.35 9.80
N ASP A 159 -0.43 -7.32 10.34
CA ASP A 159 -0.94 -8.67 10.51
C ASP A 159 -1.34 -8.83 11.98
N PHE A 160 -2.43 -9.55 12.23
CA PHE A 160 -3.02 -9.72 13.55
C PHE A 160 -3.06 -11.21 13.90
N TYR A 161 -2.64 -11.55 15.12
CA TYR A 161 -2.75 -12.90 15.66
C TYR A 161 -3.49 -12.90 16.99
N GLN A 162 -4.47 -13.79 17.12
CA GLN A 162 -5.28 -13.99 18.33
C GLN A 162 -5.26 -15.46 18.74
N PRO A 163 -4.72 -15.80 19.91
CA PRO A 163 -4.92 -17.12 20.51
C PRO A 163 -6.41 -17.36 20.81
N LEU A 164 -6.93 -18.52 20.44
CA LEU A 164 -8.34 -18.87 20.68
C LEU A 164 -8.60 -19.25 22.14
N ALA A 165 -7.59 -19.80 22.83
CA ALA A 165 -7.68 -20.17 24.24
C ALA A 165 -8.04 -18.99 25.15
N THR A 166 -7.58 -17.78 24.81
CA THR A 166 -7.84 -16.54 25.56
C THR A 166 -8.92 -15.67 24.93
N PHE A 167 -9.43 -16.04 23.75
CA PHE A 167 -10.40 -15.25 23.03
C PHE A 167 -11.79 -15.36 23.67
N LYS A 168 -12.43 -14.22 23.90
CA LYS A 168 -13.86 -14.12 24.24
C LYS A 168 -14.49 -13.05 23.36
N SER A 169 -15.56 -13.41 22.66
CA SER A 169 -16.27 -12.45 21.82
C SER A 169 -16.82 -11.28 22.65
N PRO A 170 -16.49 -10.02 22.31
CA PRO A 170 -17.02 -8.86 23.02
C PRO A 170 -18.53 -8.75 22.75
N GLN A 171 -19.33 -8.98 23.79
CA GLN A 171 -20.78 -9.12 23.64
C GLN A 171 -21.43 -7.89 22.98
N HIS A 172 -20.97 -6.67 23.33
CA HIS A 172 -21.45 -5.42 22.73
C HIS A 172 -21.30 -5.34 21.20
N ILE A 173 -20.35 -6.07 20.59
CA ILE A 173 -20.18 -6.14 19.13
C ILE A 173 -21.26 -7.04 18.53
N LEU A 174 -21.50 -8.19 19.15
CA LEU A 174 -22.52 -9.15 18.73
C LEU A 174 -23.92 -8.56 18.92
N ASP A 175 -24.18 -7.94 20.07
CA ASP A 175 -25.46 -7.29 20.38
C ASP A 175 -25.78 -6.18 19.37
N ARG A 176 -24.78 -5.42 18.94
CA ARG A 176 -24.95 -4.39 17.91
C ARG A 176 -25.41 -5.00 16.58
N ALA A 177 -24.78 -6.08 16.14
CA ALA A 177 -25.19 -6.79 14.93
C ALA A 177 -26.62 -7.37 15.08
N ALA A 178 -26.88 -8.04 16.20
CA ALA A 178 -28.17 -8.67 16.49
C ALA A 178 -29.32 -7.64 16.57
N SER A 179 -29.10 -6.49 17.19
CA SER A 179 -30.08 -5.38 17.27
C SER A 179 -30.44 -4.83 15.90
N ASN A 180 -29.50 -4.91 14.95
CA ASN A 180 -29.70 -4.55 13.55
C ASN A 180 -30.27 -5.71 12.71
N GLY A 181 -30.58 -6.86 13.33
CA GLY A 181 -31.11 -8.04 12.66
C GLY A 181 -30.09 -8.76 11.79
N ILE A 182 -28.81 -8.70 12.14
CA ILE A 182 -27.73 -9.36 11.42
C ILE A 182 -27.34 -10.64 12.15
N THR A 183 -27.31 -11.75 11.43
CA THR A 183 -26.86 -13.06 11.94
C THR A 183 -25.66 -13.57 11.14
N PHE A 184 -24.97 -14.59 11.66
CA PHE A 184 -23.73 -15.10 11.03
C PHE A 184 -23.75 -16.63 10.98
N ALA A 185 -23.37 -17.20 9.84
CA ALA A 185 -23.17 -18.65 9.69
C ALA A 185 -22.18 -18.96 8.55
N PRO A 186 -21.51 -20.13 8.59
CA PRO A 186 -20.79 -20.64 7.44
C PRO A 186 -21.71 -20.77 6.21
N LEU A 187 -21.17 -20.51 5.03
CA LEU A 187 -21.90 -20.62 3.77
C LEU A 187 -22.22 -22.09 3.48
N THR A 188 -23.43 -22.34 3.00
CA THR A 188 -23.83 -23.64 2.46
C THR A 188 -23.74 -23.65 0.93
N ALA A 189 -23.71 -24.83 0.33
CA ALA A 189 -23.69 -24.97 -1.12
C ALA A 189 -24.83 -24.23 -1.83
N SER A 190 -26.02 -24.15 -1.21
CA SER A 190 -27.19 -23.45 -1.78
C SER A 190 -27.02 -21.94 -1.85
N GLY A 191 -26.18 -21.33 -1.01
CA GLY A 191 -25.91 -19.89 -1.03
C GLY A 191 -24.76 -19.49 -1.96
N ALA A 192 -24.12 -20.45 -2.64
CA ALA A 192 -22.88 -20.21 -3.35
C ALA A 192 -23.04 -19.26 -4.55
N GLU A 193 -24.12 -19.38 -5.32
CA GLU A 193 -24.34 -18.53 -6.50
C GLU A 193 -24.51 -17.06 -6.11
N GLU A 194 -25.32 -16.78 -5.08
CA GLU A 194 -25.48 -15.43 -4.52
C GLU A 194 -24.15 -14.88 -4.01
N CYS A 195 -23.38 -15.70 -3.29
CA CYS A 195 -22.06 -15.30 -2.81
C CYS A 195 -21.14 -14.92 -3.97
N LEU A 196 -21.01 -15.76 -4.99
CA LEU A 196 -20.12 -15.51 -6.13
C LEU A 196 -20.54 -14.23 -6.89
N ALA A 197 -21.82 -14.05 -7.16
CA ALA A 197 -22.34 -12.85 -7.79
C ALA A 197 -22.05 -11.59 -6.96
N ALA A 198 -22.24 -11.67 -5.63
CA ALA A 198 -21.96 -10.56 -4.72
C ALA A 198 -20.46 -10.21 -4.69
N GLN A 199 -19.56 -11.19 -4.80
CA GLN A 199 -18.12 -10.94 -4.85
C GLN A 199 -17.69 -10.26 -6.14
N GLU A 200 -18.21 -10.68 -7.29
CA GLU A 200 -17.91 -10.03 -8.57
C GLU A 200 -18.37 -8.57 -8.57
N LEU A 201 -19.54 -8.29 -7.98
CA LEU A 201 -20.10 -6.95 -7.90
C LEU A 201 -19.38 -6.05 -6.89
N ASN A 202 -19.17 -6.54 -5.66
CA ASN A 202 -18.71 -5.70 -4.55
C ASN A 202 -17.20 -5.76 -4.34
N PHE A 203 -16.58 -6.92 -4.57
CA PHE A 203 -15.20 -7.22 -4.22
C PHE A 203 -14.47 -8.03 -5.32
N PRO A 204 -14.41 -7.53 -6.57
CA PRO A 204 -13.92 -8.31 -7.72
C PRO A 204 -12.48 -8.82 -7.56
N ARG A 205 -11.66 -8.19 -6.70
CA ARG A 205 -10.29 -8.67 -6.41
C ARG A 205 -10.27 -9.94 -5.56
N TRP A 206 -11.32 -10.21 -4.78
CA TRP A 206 -11.42 -11.37 -3.89
C TRP A 206 -12.23 -12.50 -4.51
N ALA A 207 -13.12 -12.20 -5.46
CA ALA A 207 -13.95 -13.18 -6.18
C ALA A 207 -13.20 -14.45 -6.63
N PRO A 208 -11.97 -14.38 -7.15
CA PRO A 208 -11.10 -15.54 -7.35
C PRO A 208 -11.00 -16.57 -6.23
N GLY A 209 -10.79 -16.10 -5.00
CA GLY A 209 -10.64 -16.98 -3.84
C GLY A 209 -11.96 -17.69 -3.54
N TYR A 210 -13.09 -16.98 -3.63
CA TYR A 210 -14.42 -17.56 -3.48
C TYR A 210 -14.72 -18.58 -4.58
N GLN A 211 -14.37 -18.29 -5.84
CA GLN A 211 -14.49 -19.24 -6.94
C GLN A 211 -13.63 -20.49 -6.71
N ALA A 212 -12.42 -20.34 -6.18
CA ALA A 212 -11.55 -21.46 -5.86
C ALA A 212 -12.15 -22.35 -4.75
N LEU A 213 -12.68 -21.76 -3.68
CA LEU A 213 -13.38 -22.48 -2.61
C LEU A 213 -14.63 -23.20 -3.15
N HIS A 214 -15.41 -22.53 -4.00
CA HIS A 214 -16.58 -23.15 -4.62
C HIS A 214 -16.22 -24.35 -5.49
N ARG A 215 -15.19 -24.24 -6.36
CA ARG A 215 -14.72 -25.37 -7.19
C ARG A 215 -14.16 -26.53 -6.35
N GLY A 216 -13.60 -26.22 -5.19
CA GLY A 216 -13.12 -27.22 -4.22
C GLY A 216 -14.21 -27.78 -3.31
N ASN A 217 -15.48 -27.33 -3.45
CA ASN A 217 -16.58 -27.69 -2.58
C ASN A 217 -16.30 -27.39 -1.08
N HIS A 218 -15.67 -26.25 -0.81
CA HIS A 218 -15.29 -25.76 0.52
C HIS A 218 -16.10 -24.52 0.92
N HIS A 219 -17.43 -24.56 0.77
CA HIS A 219 -18.29 -23.40 1.09
C HIS A 219 -18.25 -23.07 2.59
N GLU A 220 -18.08 -24.07 3.44
CA GLU A 220 -17.93 -23.90 4.88
C GLU A 220 -16.71 -23.08 5.29
N GLU A 221 -15.73 -22.89 4.40
CA GLU A 221 -14.57 -22.02 4.59
C GLU A 221 -14.88 -20.54 4.29
N ILE A 222 -16.16 -20.20 4.14
CA ILE A 222 -16.69 -18.85 3.98
C ILE A 222 -17.67 -18.59 5.12
N MET A 223 -17.43 -17.55 5.92
CA MET A 223 -18.39 -17.04 6.90
C MET A 223 -19.19 -15.91 6.27
N VAL A 224 -20.50 -15.92 6.50
CA VAL A 224 -21.45 -14.99 5.89
C VAL A 224 -22.25 -14.27 6.95
N ALA A 225 -22.50 -12.99 6.73
CA ALA A 225 -23.48 -12.20 7.47
C ALA A 225 -24.79 -12.16 6.70
N PHE A 226 -25.90 -12.45 7.37
CA PHE A 226 -27.25 -12.45 6.81
C PHE A 226 -28.08 -11.33 7.44
N ASP A 227 -28.91 -10.66 6.65
CA ASP A 227 -29.90 -9.72 7.18
C ASP A 227 -31.20 -10.44 7.65
N ARG A 228 -32.21 -9.66 8.05
CA ARG A 228 -33.49 -10.17 8.58
C ARG A 228 -34.27 -11.01 7.56
N ASP A 229 -34.03 -10.77 6.27
CA ASP A 229 -34.70 -11.46 5.18
C ASP A 229 -33.89 -12.69 4.71
N GLY A 230 -32.76 -12.97 5.37
CA GLY A 230 -31.88 -14.08 5.03
C GLY A 230 -30.97 -13.80 3.82
N ARG A 231 -30.89 -12.56 3.35
CA ARG A 231 -30.00 -12.16 2.25
C ARG A 231 -28.57 -12.01 2.74
N GLN A 232 -27.61 -12.38 1.91
CA GLN A 232 -26.19 -12.24 2.23
C GLN A 232 -25.75 -10.78 2.13
N VAL A 233 -25.19 -10.26 3.22
CA VAL A 233 -24.78 -8.84 3.36
C VAL A 233 -23.33 -8.67 3.81
N GLY A 234 -22.60 -9.76 4.06
CA GLY A 234 -21.19 -9.73 4.37
C GLY A 234 -20.55 -11.10 4.22
N TRP A 235 -19.25 -11.13 3.92
CA TRP A 235 -18.49 -12.34 3.64
C TRP A 235 -17.06 -12.21 4.16
N THR A 236 -16.48 -13.33 4.55
CA THR A 236 -15.04 -13.46 4.84
C THR A 236 -14.60 -14.89 4.63
N PHE A 237 -13.34 -15.10 4.25
CA PHE A 237 -12.71 -16.42 4.35
C PHE A 237 -12.51 -16.76 5.83
N ILE A 238 -12.77 -18.03 6.17
CA ILE A 238 -12.46 -18.65 7.46
C ILE A 238 -11.72 -19.96 7.23
N LEU A 239 -10.45 -19.84 6.85
CA LEU A 239 -9.65 -20.96 6.38
C LEU A 239 -9.08 -21.78 7.54
N SER A 240 -9.48 -23.04 7.62
CA SER A 240 -8.99 -24.04 8.56
C SER A 240 -7.60 -24.52 8.15
N PRO A 241 -6.73 -24.90 9.11
CA PRO A 241 -5.36 -25.30 8.81
C PRO A 241 -5.28 -26.49 7.85
N GLY A 242 -4.46 -26.35 6.79
CA GLY A 242 -4.18 -27.42 5.81
C GLY A 242 -5.38 -27.91 4.97
N LYS A 243 -6.53 -27.25 5.05
CA LYS A 243 -7.77 -27.75 4.42
C LYS A 243 -7.93 -27.31 2.96
N THR A 244 -7.36 -26.17 2.59
CA THR A 244 -7.51 -25.60 1.25
C THR A 244 -6.20 -25.07 0.72
N ARG A 245 -6.00 -25.15 -0.60
CA ARG A 245 -4.85 -24.52 -1.28
C ARG A 245 -4.75 -23.02 -1.05
N LEU A 246 -5.87 -22.37 -0.70
CA LEU A 246 -5.86 -20.95 -0.38
C LEU A 246 -5.17 -20.70 0.97
N TRP A 247 -5.33 -21.61 1.95
CA TRP A 247 -4.58 -21.56 3.20
C TRP A 247 -3.09 -21.86 2.97
N ASP A 248 -2.78 -22.88 2.17
CA ASP A 248 -1.39 -23.25 1.83
C ASP A 248 -0.66 -22.11 1.10
N GLY A 249 -1.40 -21.21 0.45
CA GLY A 249 -0.86 -20.02 -0.20
C GLY A 249 -0.20 -19.01 0.74
N PHE A 250 -0.27 -19.18 2.06
CA PHE A 250 0.33 -18.25 3.04
C PHE A 250 1.57 -18.87 3.68
N ALA A 251 2.72 -18.19 3.53
CA ALA A 251 4.02 -18.75 3.90
C ALA A 251 4.18 -19.01 5.41
N PHE A 252 3.63 -18.11 6.24
CA PHE A 252 3.92 -18.09 7.68
C PHE A 252 2.74 -18.52 8.55
N VAL A 253 1.54 -18.68 8.00
CA VAL A 253 0.38 -19.15 8.75
C VAL A 253 0.60 -20.54 9.38
N PRO A 254 1.26 -21.52 8.70
CA PRO A 254 1.54 -22.82 9.31
C PRO A 254 2.45 -22.75 10.55
N VAL A 255 3.32 -21.73 10.63
CA VAL A 255 4.34 -21.62 11.68
C VAL A 255 4.04 -20.51 12.69
N VAL A 256 2.93 -19.78 12.55
CA VAL A 256 2.59 -18.70 13.49
C VAL A 256 1.90 -19.27 14.73
N GLY A 257 2.18 -18.70 15.90
CA GLY A 257 1.42 -18.97 17.14
C GLY A 257 2.17 -19.61 18.31
N GLY A 258 3.44 -19.99 18.14
CA GLY A 258 4.30 -20.40 19.26
C GLY A 258 4.55 -19.24 20.26
N GLU A 259 5.18 -19.53 21.40
CA GLU A 259 5.52 -18.50 22.40
C GLU A 259 6.38 -17.37 21.80
N ASP A 260 7.36 -17.76 20.97
CA ASP A 260 8.22 -16.88 20.17
C ASP A 260 7.51 -16.24 18.95
N GLY A 261 6.25 -16.63 18.69
CA GLY A 261 5.41 -16.18 17.59
C GLY A 261 5.60 -16.94 16.27
N VAL A 262 6.63 -17.77 16.14
CA VAL A 262 7.06 -18.37 14.86
C VAL A 262 7.40 -19.87 14.93
N SER A 263 7.20 -20.48 16.10
CA SER A 263 7.27 -21.94 16.35
C SER A 263 5.87 -22.57 16.47
N GLY A 264 4.89 -22.04 15.74
CA GLY A 264 3.54 -22.58 15.67
C GLY A 264 3.50 -24.03 15.20
N ASN A 265 2.48 -24.75 15.63
CA ASN A 265 2.33 -26.20 15.44
C ASN A 265 1.46 -26.57 14.23
N GLY A 266 1.28 -25.67 13.25
CA GLY A 266 0.40 -25.90 12.11
C GLY A 266 -1.09 -25.77 12.40
N ARG A 267 -1.51 -25.35 13.61
CA ARG A 267 -2.93 -25.27 14.00
C ARG A 267 -3.50 -23.85 14.00
N THR A 268 -2.91 -22.94 13.25
CA THR A 268 -3.42 -21.56 13.10
C THR A 268 -4.36 -21.44 11.91
N ALA A 269 -5.60 -21.05 12.19
CA ALA A 269 -6.59 -20.73 11.17
C ALA A 269 -6.43 -19.30 10.66
N MET A 270 -7.12 -18.96 9.57
CA MET A 270 -6.99 -17.65 8.94
C MET A 270 -8.34 -17.00 8.63
N ILE A 271 -8.45 -15.71 8.94
CA ILE A 271 -9.55 -14.84 8.50
C ILE A 271 -8.96 -13.84 7.50
N SER A 272 -9.53 -13.79 6.30
CA SER A 272 -9.11 -12.86 5.25
C SER A 272 -10.29 -12.42 4.39
N ALA A 273 -10.13 -11.33 3.64
CA ALA A 273 -11.16 -10.79 2.76
C ALA A 273 -12.48 -10.42 3.48
N VAL A 274 -12.40 -9.83 4.67
CA VAL A 274 -13.58 -9.34 5.41
C VAL A 274 -14.24 -8.19 4.64
N GLY A 275 -15.45 -8.42 4.12
CA GLY A 275 -16.21 -7.45 3.36
C GLY A 275 -17.68 -7.42 3.76
N VAL A 276 -18.28 -6.23 3.80
CA VAL A 276 -19.73 -6.06 4.00
C VAL A 276 -20.31 -5.14 2.94
N SER A 277 -21.55 -5.43 2.53
CA SER A 277 -22.33 -4.60 1.62
C SER A 277 -22.46 -3.17 2.16
N LYS A 278 -22.58 -2.20 1.25
CA LYS A 278 -22.52 -0.76 1.61
C LYS A 278 -23.64 -0.35 2.55
N ASP A 279 -24.83 -0.90 2.34
CA ASP A 279 -26.07 -0.68 3.07
C ASP A 279 -26.01 -1.11 4.54
N VAL A 280 -25.16 -2.09 4.89
CA VAL A 280 -25.06 -2.61 6.27
C VAL A 280 -23.82 -2.13 7.03
N ARG A 281 -23.07 -1.17 6.46
CA ARG A 281 -21.89 -0.60 7.13
C ARG A 281 -22.31 0.20 8.36
N GLY A 282 -21.56 0.01 9.45
CA GLY A 282 -21.87 0.65 10.73
C GLY A 282 -22.94 -0.07 11.55
N MET A 283 -23.54 -1.15 11.05
CA MET A 283 -24.54 -1.94 11.79
C MET A 283 -23.93 -3.05 12.65
N GLY A 284 -22.60 -3.15 12.72
CA GLY A 284 -21.90 -4.20 13.50
C GLY A 284 -21.55 -5.47 12.69
N ALA A 285 -22.04 -5.60 11.45
CA ALA A 285 -21.80 -6.78 10.59
C ALA A 285 -20.32 -7.19 10.48
N GLY A 286 -19.42 -6.24 10.20
CA GLY A 286 -18.01 -6.56 9.95
C GLY A 286 -17.30 -7.19 11.16
N LEU A 287 -17.33 -6.52 12.32
CA LEU A 287 -16.69 -7.05 13.53
C LEU A 287 -17.47 -8.24 14.11
N GLY A 288 -18.80 -8.24 14.01
CA GLY A 288 -19.62 -9.37 14.43
C GLY A 288 -19.28 -10.64 13.65
N MET A 289 -19.05 -10.53 12.34
CA MET A 289 -18.65 -11.64 11.48
C MET A 289 -17.27 -12.18 11.85
N VAL A 290 -16.31 -11.30 12.20
CA VAL A 290 -14.99 -11.73 12.69
C VAL A 290 -15.10 -12.46 14.04
N CYS A 291 -15.93 -11.96 14.97
CA CYS A 291 -16.17 -12.63 16.24
C CYS A 291 -16.83 -14.00 16.02
N ALA A 292 -17.86 -14.06 15.18
CA ALA A 292 -18.56 -15.30 14.83
C ALA A 292 -17.62 -16.31 14.17
N ALA A 293 -16.70 -15.87 13.31
CA ALA A 293 -15.65 -16.70 12.72
C ALA A 293 -14.71 -17.31 13.77
N MET A 294 -14.30 -16.53 14.77
CA MET A 294 -13.46 -17.04 15.86
C MET A 294 -14.20 -18.04 16.75
N GLU A 295 -15.48 -17.81 17.05
CA GLU A 295 -16.31 -18.79 17.76
C GLU A 295 -16.57 -20.05 16.92
N GLU A 296 -16.71 -19.91 15.60
CA GLU A 296 -16.82 -21.03 14.68
C GLU A 296 -15.55 -21.89 14.67
N PHE A 297 -14.36 -21.29 14.67
CA PHE A 297 -13.11 -22.06 14.80
C PHE A 297 -13.01 -22.82 16.13
N LYS A 298 -13.48 -22.24 17.25
CA LYS A 298 -13.57 -22.97 18.52
C LYS A 298 -14.48 -24.19 18.42
N LYS A 299 -15.63 -24.06 17.73
CA LYS A 299 -16.57 -25.18 17.52
C LYS A 299 -15.97 -26.30 16.68
N ARG A 300 -15.21 -25.95 15.62
CA ARG A 300 -14.51 -26.94 14.77
C ARG A 300 -13.49 -27.76 15.54
N GLY A 301 -12.89 -27.16 16.58
CA GLY A 301 -11.91 -27.79 17.43
C GLY A 301 -10.55 -27.94 16.74
N GLY A 302 -9.52 -28.15 17.56
CA GLY A 302 -8.16 -28.39 17.06
C GLY A 302 -7.48 -27.22 16.37
N ILE A 303 -7.90 -26.00 16.67
CA ILE A 303 -7.34 -24.74 16.19
C ILE A 303 -6.89 -23.93 17.42
N ASP A 304 -5.64 -23.49 17.42
CA ASP A 304 -5.04 -22.85 18.60
C ASP A 304 -5.09 -21.32 18.52
N GLY A 305 -5.13 -20.78 17.31
CA GLY A 305 -5.16 -19.35 17.07
C GLY A 305 -5.69 -18.98 15.70
N VAL A 306 -5.92 -17.68 15.52
CA VAL A 306 -6.42 -17.09 14.29
C VAL A 306 -5.46 -15.99 13.83
N PHE A 307 -5.07 -16.06 12.57
CA PHE A 307 -4.31 -15.06 11.87
C PHE A 307 -5.21 -14.23 10.96
N VAL A 308 -5.05 -12.91 10.96
CA VAL A 308 -5.72 -11.98 10.04
C VAL A 308 -4.64 -11.22 9.28
N ASP A 309 -4.60 -11.41 7.96
CA ASP A 309 -3.56 -10.81 7.12
C ASP A 309 -3.94 -9.40 6.62
N GLN A 310 -2.93 -8.57 6.38
CA GLN A 310 -3.04 -7.32 5.62
C GLN A 310 -4.14 -6.35 6.11
N VAL A 311 -4.21 -6.11 7.41
CA VAL A 311 -5.10 -5.12 8.03
C VAL A 311 -4.61 -3.70 7.75
N VAL A 312 -5.46 -2.90 7.08
CA VAL A 312 -5.23 -1.46 6.85
C VAL A 312 -6.00 -0.55 7.81
N LEU A 313 -7.01 -1.09 8.49
CA LEU A 313 -7.89 -0.34 9.37
C LEU A 313 -7.28 -0.25 10.77
N ASP A 314 -6.89 0.95 11.18
CA ASP A 314 -6.45 1.21 12.55
C ASP A 314 -7.61 1.11 13.54
N ASN A 315 -7.40 0.41 14.66
CA ASN A 315 -8.38 0.28 15.77
C ASN A 315 -9.70 -0.39 15.36
N PHE A 316 -9.66 -1.27 14.36
CA PHE A 316 -10.82 -2.06 13.96
C PHE A 316 -10.77 -3.44 14.61
N TYR A 317 -9.77 -4.26 14.26
CA TYR A 317 -9.60 -5.61 14.81
C TYR A 317 -9.17 -5.60 16.28
N GLU A 318 -8.55 -4.51 16.74
CA GLU A 318 -8.18 -4.29 18.14
C GLU A 318 -9.39 -4.22 19.08
N LYS A 319 -10.62 -4.09 18.54
CA LYS A 319 -11.87 -4.14 19.32
C LYS A 319 -12.36 -5.56 19.59
N VAL A 320 -11.83 -6.56 18.90
CA VAL A 320 -12.33 -7.94 18.94
C VAL A 320 -11.80 -8.70 20.17
N GLY A 321 -10.71 -8.27 20.83
CA GLY A 321 -10.16 -8.95 22.01
C GLY A 321 -9.87 -8.02 23.18
N GLU A 322 -9.80 -8.58 24.40
CA GLU A 322 -9.39 -7.87 25.63
C GLU A 322 -7.86 -7.75 25.76
N THR A 323 -7.12 -8.73 25.23
CA THR A 323 -5.65 -8.70 25.15
C THR A 323 -5.22 -8.10 23.82
N GLN A 324 -4.23 -7.19 23.85
CA GLN A 324 -3.73 -6.62 22.60
C GLN A 324 -3.11 -7.74 21.76
N PRO A 325 -3.55 -7.92 20.51
CA PRO A 325 -3.03 -8.94 19.61
C PRO A 325 -1.55 -8.70 19.34
N LYS A 326 -0.78 -9.76 19.12
CA LYS A 326 0.57 -9.62 18.57
C LYS A 326 0.41 -9.08 17.14
N MET A 327 0.92 -7.85 16.91
CA MET A 327 0.84 -7.19 15.61
C MET A 327 2.20 -7.11 14.94
N LEU A 328 2.29 -7.61 13.72
CA LEU A 328 3.45 -7.38 12.85
C LEU A 328 3.10 -6.28 11.86
N SER A 329 3.91 -5.22 11.82
CA SER A 329 3.69 -4.09 10.90
C SER A 329 4.57 -4.21 9.67
N ASN A 330 4.00 -3.90 8.50
CA ASN A 330 4.68 -3.95 7.21
C ASN A 330 4.45 -2.65 6.41
N LYS A 331 5.39 -2.32 5.52
CA LYS A 331 5.31 -1.20 4.58
C LYS A 331 5.17 -1.73 3.15
N THR A 332 3.99 -1.62 2.54
CA THR A 332 3.84 -1.95 1.12
C THR A 332 4.52 -0.87 0.30
N MET A 333 5.35 -1.28 -0.67
CA MET A 333 6.09 -0.36 -1.53
C MET A 333 5.80 -0.64 -3.00
N SER A 334 5.86 0.40 -3.84
CA SER A 334 5.61 0.27 -5.28
C SER A 334 6.58 1.12 -6.10
N LEU A 335 6.92 0.64 -7.29
CA LEU A 335 7.75 1.30 -8.27
C LEU A 335 7.01 1.36 -9.61
N VAL A 336 7.03 2.52 -10.26
CA VAL A 336 6.63 2.68 -11.67
C VAL A 336 7.91 2.83 -12.48
N PRO A 337 8.30 1.87 -13.34
CA PRO A 337 9.58 1.90 -14.05
C PRO A 337 9.81 3.07 -15.05
N GLY A 338 8.91 4.06 -15.13
CA GLY A 338 8.95 5.17 -16.10
C GLY A 338 9.08 6.59 -15.54
N LEU A 339 9.73 6.81 -14.38
CA LEU A 339 9.92 8.16 -13.81
C LEU A 339 11.27 8.36 -13.10
N VAL A 340 12.32 7.75 -13.63
CA VAL A 340 13.70 8.19 -13.35
C VAL A 340 14.10 9.09 -14.50
N LYS A 341 14.12 10.41 -14.27
CA LYS A 341 14.85 11.33 -15.15
C LYS A 341 16.30 10.83 -15.18
N GLN A 342 16.70 10.22 -16.29
CA GLN A 342 18.08 9.81 -16.49
C GLN A 342 18.92 11.08 -16.54
N GLY A 343 19.82 11.24 -15.57
CA GLY A 343 20.81 12.32 -15.57
C GLY A 343 21.75 12.21 -16.78
N PRO A 344 22.39 13.31 -17.20
CA PRO A 344 22.99 13.47 -18.53
C PRO A 344 24.27 12.65 -18.80
N PHE A 345 24.71 11.78 -17.88
CA PHE A 345 26.04 11.17 -17.94
C PHE A 345 26.12 9.75 -18.53
N MET A 346 25.07 9.23 -19.17
CA MET A 346 25.09 7.85 -19.67
C MET A 346 24.50 7.66 -21.08
N ARG A 347 24.77 8.60 -22.00
CA ARG A 347 24.34 8.50 -23.41
C ARG A 347 25.39 7.91 -24.38
N ALA A 348 26.55 7.46 -23.90
CA ALA A 348 27.66 7.10 -24.77
C ALA A 348 27.86 5.60 -25.08
N PHE A 349 26.99 4.67 -24.64
CA PHE A 349 27.32 3.22 -24.71
C PHE A 349 26.30 2.28 -25.38
N LEU A 350 25.23 2.78 -26.03
CA LEU A 350 24.19 1.91 -26.62
C LEU A 350 23.98 2.07 -28.13
N ALA A 351 24.98 2.54 -28.86
CA ALA A 351 24.93 2.65 -30.33
C ALA A 351 25.62 1.49 -31.09
N ALA A 352 26.02 0.39 -30.42
CA ALA A 352 26.93 -0.60 -31.02
C ALA A 352 26.45 -2.07 -31.03
N SER A 353 25.17 -2.37 -30.82
CA SER A 353 24.70 -3.79 -30.80
C SER A 353 23.44 -4.08 -31.61
N ALA A 354 23.06 -3.18 -32.51
CA ALA A 354 21.92 -3.35 -33.41
C ALA A 354 22.30 -3.90 -34.80
N ILE A 355 23.25 -4.84 -34.90
CA ILE A 355 23.49 -5.62 -36.12
C ILE A 355 23.97 -7.02 -35.73
N ALA A 356 23.04 -7.92 -35.37
CA ALA A 356 23.20 -9.38 -35.52
C ALA A 356 21.98 -10.12 -34.99
N ARG A 357 21.06 -10.47 -35.89
CA ARG A 357 20.47 -11.82 -36.05
C ARG A 357 19.15 -11.73 -36.80
N ARG A 358 19.28 -11.85 -38.12
CA ARG A 358 18.25 -12.37 -39.02
C ARG A 358 18.39 -13.90 -39.06
N GLN A 359 17.24 -14.57 -39.23
CA GLN A 359 17.02 -15.97 -39.61
C GLN A 359 17.23 -17.06 -38.55
N VAL A 360 16.12 -17.72 -38.16
CA VAL A 360 15.73 -19.14 -38.31
C VAL A 360 14.34 -19.22 -37.64
N GLY A 361 13.27 -19.90 -38.07
CA GLY A 361 12.94 -20.75 -39.21
C GLY A 361 11.46 -21.13 -38.98
N ALA A 362 10.68 -21.21 -40.04
CA ALA A 362 9.25 -21.51 -39.98
C ALA A 362 9.00 -22.98 -39.60
N SER A 363 8.06 -23.22 -38.69
CA SER A 363 7.38 -24.52 -38.57
C SER A 363 5.85 -24.31 -38.52
N ARG A 364 5.17 -25.11 -39.33
CA ARG A 364 3.73 -25.13 -39.58
C ARG A 364 2.98 -25.86 -38.45
N GLY A 365 1.77 -25.38 -38.18
CA GLY A 365 0.60 -26.25 -37.97
C GLY A 365 0.20 -26.48 -36.51
N LEU A 366 -0.90 -25.85 -36.10
CA LEU A 366 -2.06 -26.48 -35.46
C LEU A 366 -3.21 -25.46 -35.43
N THR A 367 -4.17 -25.67 -36.31
CA THR A 367 -5.42 -24.93 -36.44
C THR A 367 -6.41 -25.34 -35.34
N THR A 368 -6.78 -24.44 -34.44
CA THR A 368 -8.01 -24.56 -33.64
C THR A 368 -8.66 -23.19 -33.37
N SER A 369 -9.82 -22.98 -33.99
CA SER A 369 -10.96 -22.14 -33.58
C SER A 369 -10.74 -20.64 -33.28
N SER A 370 -10.77 -19.81 -34.33
CA SER A 370 -10.78 -18.33 -34.27
C SER A 370 -12.19 -17.69 -34.32
N ARG A 371 -13.27 -18.43 -34.02
CA ARG A 371 -14.64 -17.93 -34.24
C ARG A 371 -15.33 -17.17 -33.08
N ARG A 372 -14.65 -16.86 -31.96
CA ARG A 372 -15.31 -16.16 -30.82
C ARG A 372 -14.88 -14.70 -30.53
N TYR A 373 -13.97 -14.11 -31.30
CA TYR A 373 -13.46 -12.76 -31.00
C TYR A 373 -14.24 -11.59 -31.65
N ALA A 374 -15.13 -11.86 -32.61
CA ALA A 374 -15.76 -10.79 -33.39
C ALA A 374 -16.95 -10.09 -32.69
N SER A 375 -17.54 -10.64 -31.63
CA SER A 375 -18.73 -10.06 -30.98
C SER A 375 -18.44 -9.06 -29.85
N LEU A 376 -17.18 -8.90 -29.42
CA LEU A 376 -16.82 -8.04 -28.28
C LEU A 376 -16.37 -6.61 -28.65
N GLN A 377 -16.08 -6.33 -29.93
CA GLN A 377 -15.56 -5.01 -30.30
C GLN A 377 -16.62 -3.90 -30.32
N HIS A 378 -17.90 -4.25 -30.51
CA HIS A 378 -18.96 -3.25 -30.68
C HIS A 378 -19.30 -2.48 -29.39
N ASN A 379 -18.96 -3.02 -28.21
CA ASN A 379 -19.32 -2.44 -26.91
C ASN A 379 -18.19 -1.65 -26.20
N SER A 380 -17.02 -1.53 -26.85
CA SER A 380 -15.81 -0.93 -26.28
C SER A 380 -15.94 0.57 -26.00
N LYS A 381 -16.53 1.34 -26.92
CA LYS A 381 -16.69 2.80 -26.76
C LYS A 381 -17.66 3.18 -25.63
N GLN A 382 -18.79 2.48 -25.52
CA GLN A 382 -19.76 2.68 -24.43
C GLN A 382 -19.15 2.31 -23.08
N THR A 383 -18.45 1.17 -22.99
CA THR A 383 -17.79 0.72 -21.76
C THR A 383 -16.69 1.69 -21.31
N LEU A 384 -15.89 2.23 -22.24
CA LEU A 384 -14.86 3.23 -21.93
C LEU A 384 -15.46 4.52 -21.36
N SER A 385 -16.56 5.02 -21.95
CA SER A 385 -17.21 6.26 -21.48
C SER A 385 -17.76 6.14 -20.04
N VAL A 386 -18.25 4.95 -19.65
CA VAL A 386 -18.71 4.67 -18.29
C VAL A 386 -17.54 4.65 -17.30
N LEU A 387 -16.40 4.06 -17.69
CA LEU A 387 -15.20 4.03 -16.84
C LEU A 387 -14.57 5.41 -16.68
N GLU A 388 -14.60 6.25 -17.72
CA GLU A 388 -14.18 7.65 -17.66
C GLU A 388 -15.07 8.47 -16.72
N GLN A 389 -16.39 8.34 -16.84
CA GLN A 389 -17.33 8.95 -15.90
C GLN A 389 -17.12 8.48 -14.46
N GLN A 390 -16.80 7.20 -14.25
CA GLN A 390 -16.47 6.69 -12.92
C GLN A 390 -15.16 7.26 -12.39
N ARG A 391 -14.12 7.46 -13.22
CA ARG A 391 -12.86 8.10 -12.79
C ARG A 391 -13.07 9.55 -12.36
N LEU A 392 -13.94 10.29 -13.05
CA LEU A 392 -14.33 11.65 -12.65
C LEU A 392 -15.08 11.69 -11.31
N ARG A 393 -15.81 10.62 -10.96
CA ARG A 393 -16.61 10.52 -9.74
C ARG A 393 -15.88 9.88 -8.55
N ARG A 394 -14.64 9.42 -8.71
CA ARG A 394 -13.87 8.85 -7.59
C ARG A 394 -13.43 9.97 -6.65
N PRO A 395 -13.75 9.89 -5.35
CA PRO A 395 -13.27 10.87 -4.39
C PRO A 395 -11.73 10.81 -4.35
N VAL A 396 -11.09 11.93 -4.68
CA VAL A 396 -9.63 12.05 -4.80
C VAL A 396 -8.94 11.99 -3.42
N ALA A 397 -9.69 12.21 -2.34
CA ALA A 397 -9.24 12.07 -0.96
C ALA A 397 -10.40 11.58 -0.06
N PRO A 398 -10.11 10.92 1.08
CA PRO A 398 -11.12 10.63 2.08
C PRO A 398 -11.81 11.91 2.57
N HIS A 399 -13.09 11.82 2.94
CA HIS A 399 -13.83 12.98 3.43
C HIS A 399 -13.18 13.54 4.72
N LEU A 400 -13.06 14.86 4.83
CA LEU A 400 -12.30 15.50 5.91
C LEU A 400 -12.79 15.13 7.32
N THR A 401 -14.04 14.66 7.45
CA THR A 401 -14.63 14.27 8.74
C THR A 401 -14.06 12.97 9.33
N ILE A 402 -13.32 12.13 8.58
CA ILE A 402 -12.57 11.01 9.18
C ILE A 402 -11.20 11.41 9.75
N TYR A 403 -10.68 12.58 9.38
CA TYR A 403 -9.39 13.03 9.88
C TYR A 403 -9.55 13.63 11.27
N LYS A 404 -8.79 13.10 12.24
CA LYS A 404 -8.67 13.73 13.55
C LYS A 404 -7.99 15.08 13.39
N TRP A 405 -8.72 16.17 13.65
CA TRP A 405 -8.16 17.52 13.69
C TRP A 405 -7.05 17.59 14.73
N ARG A 406 -5.87 18.02 14.29
CA ARG A 406 -4.70 18.23 15.15
C ARG A 406 -4.07 19.57 14.82
N TYR A 407 -3.36 20.14 15.78
CA TYR A 407 -2.77 21.48 15.66
C TYR A 407 -1.85 21.61 14.44
N GLN A 408 -1.10 20.56 14.12
CA GLN A 408 -0.24 20.54 12.92
C GLN A 408 -1.03 20.60 11.62
N SER A 409 -2.23 20.01 11.55
CA SER A 409 -3.10 20.04 10.37
C SER A 409 -3.55 21.48 10.10
N LEU A 410 -3.90 22.22 11.16
CA LEU A 410 -4.23 23.64 11.06
C LEU A 410 -3.02 24.46 10.58
N THR A 411 -1.82 24.24 11.14
CA THR A 411 -0.63 24.97 10.68
C THR A 411 -0.25 24.67 9.23
N SER A 412 -0.53 23.45 8.74
CA SER A 412 -0.32 23.08 7.34
C SER A 412 -1.29 23.81 6.41
N ILE A 413 -2.57 23.87 6.80
CA ILE A 413 -3.60 24.61 6.06
C ILE A 413 -3.26 26.11 6.02
N LEU A 414 -2.93 26.70 7.17
CA LEU A 414 -2.55 28.11 7.27
C LEU A 414 -1.27 28.44 6.48
N GLN A 415 -0.32 27.51 6.34
CA GLN A 415 0.85 27.72 5.48
C GLN A 415 0.47 27.90 4.01
N ARG A 416 -0.50 27.12 3.54
CA ARG A 416 -0.98 27.19 2.17
C ARG A 416 -1.76 28.48 1.94
N PHE A 417 -2.68 28.81 2.84
CA PHE A 417 -3.47 30.05 2.73
C PHE A 417 -2.59 31.30 2.83
N SER A 418 -1.64 31.35 3.75
CA SER A 418 -0.68 32.46 3.83
C SER A 418 0.18 32.57 2.56
N GLY A 419 0.63 31.43 2.01
CA GLY A 419 1.38 31.42 0.74
C GLY A 419 0.56 31.91 -0.46
N ILE A 420 -0.71 31.52 -0.55
CA ILE A 420 -1.65 32.00 -1.59
C ILE A 420 -1.93 33.48 -1.40
N PHE A 421 -2.15 33.94 -0.17
CA PHE A 421 -2.40 35.35 0.12
C PHE A 421 -1.22 36.23 -0.28
N LEU A 422 0.00 35.85 0.10
CA LEU A 422 1.22 36.60 -0.20
C LEU A 422 1.56 36.58 -1.69
N SER A 423 1.57 35.39 -2.31
CA SER A 423 1.90 35.28 -3.74
C SER A 423 0.78 35.84 -4.62
N GLY A 424 -0.48 35.59 -4.29
CA GLY A 424 -1.64 36.15 -4.96
C GLY A 424 -1.68 37.67 -4.87
N GLY A 425 -1.46 38.24 -3.70
CA GLY A 425 -1.35 39.68 -3.52
C GLY A 425 -0.22 40.30 -4.36
N LEU A 426 0.97 39.69 -4.33
CA LEU A 426 2.12 40.11 -5.14
C LEU A 426 1.81 40.06 -6.64
N TYR A 427 1.28 38.94 -7.15
CA TYR A 427 0.99 38.78 -8.58
C TYR A 427 -0.15 39.67 -9.05
N LEU A 428 -1.22 39.83 -8.26
CA LEU A 428 -2.32 40.74 -8.58
C LEU A 428 -1.83 42.19 -8.62
N PHE A 429 -1.02 42.60 -7.65
CA PHE A 429 -0.42 43.93 -7.65
C PHE A 429 0.51 44.13 -8.85
N ALA A 430 1.43 43.21 -9.12
CA ALA A 430 2.37 43.31 -10.23
C ALA A 430 1.68 43.30 -11.60
N ALA A 431 0.69 42.41 -11.80
CA ALA A 431 -0.09 42.36 -13.03
C ALA A 431 -0.97 43.61 -13.19
N GLY A 432 -1.61 44.06 -12.10
CA GLY A 432 -2.39 45.29 -12.10
C GLY A 432 -1.55 46.51 -12.47
N TYR A 433 -0.36 46.64 -11.86
CA TYR A 433 0.59 47.71 -12.16
C TYR A 433 1.04 47.67 -13.64
N LEU A 434 1.38 46.48 -14.14
CA LEU A 434 1.81 46.30 -15.53
C LEU A 434 0.70 46.59 -16.55
N LEU A 435 -0.54 46.19 -16.25
CA LEU A 435 -1.68 46.30 -17.15
C LEU A 435 -2.43 47.63 -17.00
N ALA A 436 -2.21 48.41 -15.95
CA ALA A 436 -2.94 49.67 -15.71
C ALA A 436 -2.94 50.62 -16.92
N PRO A 437 -1.82 50.85 -17.63
CA PRO A 437 -1.77 51.68 -18.86
C PRO A 437 -2.69 51.23 -19.99
N LEU A 438 -3.06 49.94 -20.01
CA LEU A 438 -3.89 49.35 -21.07
C LEU A 438 -5.38 49.32 -20.72
N LEU A 439 -5.71 49.38 -19.42
CA LEU A 439 -7.07 49.13 -18.93
C LEU A 439 -7.77 50.39 -18.42
N VAL A 440 -7.02 51.45 -18.11
CA VAL A 440 -7.53 52.67 -17.49
C VAL A 440 -7.06 53.89 -18.28
N PRO A 441 -7.89 54.93 -18.47
CA PRO A 441 -7.45 56.17 -19.10
C PRO A 441 -6.24 56.77 -18.37
N GLN A 442 -5.26 57.28 -19.12
CA GLN A 442 -3.99 57.78 -18.57
C GLN A 442 -4.18 58.85 -17.47
N THR A 443 -5.23 59.65 -17.56
CA THR A 443 -5.63 60.65 -16.55
C THR A 443 -6.08 60.03 -15.23
N ALA A 444 -6.73 58.87 -15.26
CA ALA A 444 -7.17 58.15 -14.07
C ALA A 444 -6.02 57.32 -13.43
N ILE A 445 -5.05 56.87 -14.22
CA ILE A 445 -3.86 56.15 -13.70
C ILE A 445 -3.06 57.05 -12.75
N ALA A 446 -2.86 58.32 -13.10
CA ALA A 446 -2.12 59.28 -12.28
C ALA A 446 -2.76 59.48 -10.89
N HIS A 447 -4.10 59.42 -10.79
CA HIS A 447 -4.81 59.54 -9.52
C HIS A 447 -4.89 58.22 -8.73
N LEU A 448 -4.94 57.07 -9.40
CA LEU A 448 -5.01 55.75 -8.74
C LEU A 448 -3.72 55.33 -8.05
N PHE A 449 -2.56 55.84 -8.48
CA PHE A 449 -1.25 55.53 -7.92
C PHE A 449 -0.56 56.73 -7.25
N ASP A 450 -1.26 57.85 -7.06
CA ASP A 450 -0.73 58.98 -6.31
C ASP A 450 -0.62 58.63 -4.81
N ILE A 451 0.63 58.62 -4.33
CA ILE A 451 0.96 58.24 -2.95
C ILE A 451 0.29 59.17 -1.93
N ASN A 452 0.09 60.45 -2.28
CA ASN A 452 -0.51 61.43 -1.38
C ASN A 452 -2.01 61.18 -1.20
N THR A 453 -2.72 60.90 -2.29
CA THR A 453 -4.15 60.54 -2.26
C THR A 453 -4.39 59.25 -1.47
N ILE A 454 -3.57 58.22 -1.70
CA ILE A 454 -3.67 56.94 -0.96
C ILE A 454 -3.38 57.14 0.53
N ALA A 455 -2.32 57.91 0.86
CA ALA A 455 -1.94 58.18 2.24
C ALA A 455 -3.02 59.00 2.97
N ALA A 456 -3.63 60.00 2.33
CA ALA A 456 -4.72 60.78 2.91
C ALA A 456 -5.97 59.91 3.15
N PHE A 457 -6.33 59.06 2.18
CA PHE A 457 -7.48 58.15 2.30
C PHE A 457 -7.32 57.15 3.46
N VAL A 458 -6.17 56.46 3.52
CA VAL A 458 -5.87 55.53 4.63
C VAL A 458 -5.69 56.30 5.94
N GLY A 459 -5.12 57.50 5.89
CA GLY A 459 -4.94 58.41 7.01
C GLY A 459 -6.26 58.83 7.68
N ALA A 460 -7.35 58.92 6.92
CA ALA A 460 -8.68 59.23 7.43
C ALA A 460 -9.36 58.06 8.18
N TRP A 461 -8.84 56.83 8.08
CA TRP A 461 -9.45 55.67 8.73
C TRP A 461 -9.32 55.73 10.26
N PRO A 462 -10.33 55.24 11.01
CA PRO A 462 -10.20 55.02 12.45
C PRO A 462 -9.00 54.14 12.80
N VAL A 463 -8.40 54.35 13.99
CA VAL A 463 -7.20 53.62 14.44
C VAL A 463 -7.41 52.11 14.38
N TRP A 464 -8.56 51.61 14.86
CA TRP A 464 -8.86 50.18 14.82
C TRP A 464 -8.86 49.63 13.40
N ALA A 465 -9.38 50.37 12.41
CA ALA A 465 -9.42 49.93 11.01
C ALA A 465 -8.02 49.86 10.40
N LYS A 466 -7.15 50.83 10.72
CA LYS A 466 -5.74 50.82 10.32
C LYS A 466 -5.00 49.62 10.91
N VAL A 467 -5.15 49.39 12.22
CA VAL A 467 -4.50 48.28 12.93
C VAL A 467 -5.00 46.94 12.41
N SER A 468 -6.31 46.78 12.20
CA SER A 468 -6.87 45.55 11.62
C SER A 468 -6.35 45.31 10.20
N ALA A 469 -6.33 46.32 9.33
CA ALA A 469 -5.82 46.19 7.98
C ALA A 469 -4.33 45.81 7.96
N LYS A 470 -3.50 46.48 8.77
CA LYS A 470 -2.08 46.12 8.95
C LYS A 470 -1.93 44.68 9.45
N PHE A 471 -2.69 44.29 10.47
CA PHE A 471 -2.64 42.93 11.01
C PHE A 471 -3.02 41.87 9.97
N THR A 472 -4.09 42.10 9.19
CA THR A 472 -4.52 41.18 8.13
C THR A 472 -3.47 41.01 7.04
N LEU A 473 -2.68 42.05 6.73
CA LEU A 473 -1.57 41.95 5.78
C LEU A 473 -0.34 41.26 6.38
N VAL A 474 -0.01 41.59 7.63
CA VAL A 474 1.25 41.16 8.26
C VAL A 474 1.17 39.76 8.86
N TRP A 475 0.03 39.35 9.42
CA TRP A 475 -0.10 38.04 10.06
C TRP A 475 0.13 36.86 9.09
N PRO A 476 -0.40 36.86 7.85
CA PRO A 476 -0.03 35.86 6.87
C PRO A 476 1.48 35.82 6.61
N PHE A 477 2.15 36.97 6.52
CA PHE A 477 3.60 37.06 6.32
C PHE A 477 4.39 36.45 7.49
N THR A 478 4.12 36.90 8.73
CA THR A 478 4.84 36.40 9.91
C THR A 478 4.58 34.91 10.12
N PHE A 479 3.33 34.46 9.95
CA PHE A 479 2.98 33.05 10.03
C PHE A 479 3.74 32.23 8.97
N HIS A 480 3.72 32.66 7.70
CA HIS A 480 4.37 31.94 6.62
C HIS A 480 5.88 31.81 6.84
N ALA A 481 6.53 32.89 7.30
CA ALA A 481 7.95 32.91 7.60
C ALA A 481 8.33 31.99 8.77
N PHE A 482 7.71 32.17 9.94
CA PHE A 482 8.04 31.37 11.12
C PHE A 482 7.69 29.89 10.95
N ASN A 483 6.54 29.60 10.34
CA ASN A 483 6.15 28.22 10.07
C ASN A 483 7.03 27.60 8.97
N GLY A 484 7.44 28.38 7.97
CA GLY A 484 8.42 27.97 6.96
C GLY A 484 9.77 27.57 7.58
N VAL A 485 10.30 28.39 8.50
CA VAL A 485 11.53 28.07 9.25
C VAL A 485 11.37 26.78 10.05
N LYS A 486 10.24 26.60 10.76
CA LYS A 486 9.95 25.34 11.46
C LYS A 486 9.96 24.15 10.49
N GLN A 487 9.42 24.29 9.28
CA GLN A 487 9.43 23.20 8.31
C GLN A 487 10.84 22.91 7.80
N LEU A 488 11.67 23.91 7.54
CA LEU A 488 13.07 23.69 7.19
C LEU A 488 13.84 22.96 8.29
N VAL A 489 13.57 23.28 9.57
CA VAL A 489 14.14 22.56 10.72
C VAL A 489 13.67 21.10 10.75
N PHE A 490 12.40 20.85 10.48
CA PHE A 490 11.84 19.49 10.40
C PHE A 490 12.40 18.70 9.22
N ASP A 491 12.57 19.34 8.06
CA ASP A 491 13.15 18.74 6.84
C ASP A 491 14.63 18.38 7.06
N ALA A 492 15.35 19.13 7.89
CA ALA A 492 16.69 18.80 8.37
C ALA A 492 16.72 17.66 9.42
N GLY A 493 15.58 17.01 9.68
CA GLY A 493 15.45 15.92 10.66
C GLY A 493 15.47 16.35 12.12
N ARG A 494 15.46 17.66 12.41
CA ARG A 494 15.51 18.20 13.77
C ARG A 494 14.09 18.46 14.31
N GLY A 495 13.86 18.22 15.60
CA GLY A 495 12.57 18.48 16.24
C GLY A 495 11.46 17.45 15.97
N LEU A 496 11.79 16.32 15.33
CA LEU A 496 10.88 15.20 15.05
C LEU A 496 10.96 14.05 16.10
N THR A 497 11.60 14.29 17.25
CA THR A 497 11.93 13.25 18.25
C THR A 497 10.71 12.71 19.00
N SER A 498 9.64 13.49 19.14
CA SER A 498 8.42 13.04 19.82
C SER A 498 7.17 13.79 19.34
N ARG A 499 6.02 13.13 19.42
CA ARG A 499 4.71 13.73 19.07
C ARG A 499 4.40 15.00 19.89
N PRO A 500 4.62 15.04 21.22
CA PRO A 500 4.43 16.28 21.99
C PRO A 500 5.35 17.41 21.54
N GLY A 501 6.59 17.11 21.15
CA GLY A 501 7.54 18.10 20.63
C GLY A 501 7.03 18.79 19.36
N ILE A 502 6.48 18.00 18.43
CA ILE A 502 5.91 18.52 17.17
C ILE A 502 4.71 19.45 17.44
N VAL A 503 3.84 19.08 18.39
CA VAL A 503 2.69 19.91 18.78
C VAL A 503 3.16 21.20 19.46
N LYS A 504 4.15 21.12 20.36
CA LYS A 504 4.74 22.28 21.03
C LYS A 504 5.34 23.27 20.03
N ALA A 505 6.12 22.79 19.07
CA ALA A 505 6.70 23.62 18.03
C ALA A 505 5.62 24.30 17.16
N SER A 506 4.56 23.57 16.84
CA SER A 506 3.45 24.13 16.04
C SER A 506 2.70 25.23 16.82
N ARG A 507 2.43 25.03 18.12
CA ARG A 507 1.84 26.05 19.01
C ARG A 507 2.74 27.26 19.17
N ALA A 508 4.06 27.05 19.30
CA ALA A 508 5.04 28.13 19.43
C ALA A 508 5.02 29.02 18.18
N VAL A 509 5.01 28.45 16.98
CA VAL A 509 4.93 29.21 15.72
C VAL A 509 3.66 30.05 15.65
N ALA A 510 2.50 29.49 16.00
CA ALA A 510 1.25 30.24 15.98
C ALA A 510 1.24 31.40 16.99
N ALA A 511 1.77 31.18 18.20
CA ALA A 511 1.88 32.23 19.21
C ALA A 511 2.86 33.34 18.79
N VAL A 512 4.06 32.97 18.34
CA VAL A 512 5.10 33.92 17.92
C VAL A 512 4.65 34.73 16.72
N SER A 513 4.05 34.09 15.70
CA SER A 513 3.54 34.80 14.52
C SER A 513 2.39 35.77 14.83
N PHE A 514 1.50 35.40 15.75
CA PHE A 514 0.41 36.27 16.19
C PHE A 514 0.94 37.48 16.96
N VAL A 515 1.81 37.27 17.96
CA VAL A 515 2.40 38.36 18.76
C VAL A 515 3.24 39.27 17.88
N SER A 516 4.06 38.72 16.97
CA SER A 516 4.85 39.54 16.05
C SER A 516 3.96 40.35 15.10
N ALA A 517 2.86 39.77 14.61
CA ALA A 517 1.96 40.50 13.72
C ALA A 517 1.20 41.61 14.46
N LEU A 518 0.83 41.37 15.72
CA LEU A 518 0.21 42.38 16.55
C LEU A 518 1.17 43.53 16.80
N ALA A 519 2.43 43.25 17.18
CA ALA A 519 3.45 44.28 17.37
C ALA A 519 3.67 45.10 16.09
N LEU A 520 3.81 44.43 14.95
CA LEU A 520 3.98 45.08 13.64
C LEU A 520 2.73 45.83 13.15
N ALA A 521 1.54 45.52 13.68
CA ALA A 521 0.33 46.26 13.32
C ALA A 521 0.23 47.61 14.04
N PHE A 522 0.91 47.77 15.18
CA PHE A 522 0.96 49.02 15.96
C PHE A 522 2.11 49.95 15.59
N ILE A 523 3.12 49.44 14.89
CA ILE A 523 4.19 50.22 14.25
C ILE A 523 3.71 50.57 12.84
#